data_AF-A0A562KMN2-F1
#
_entry.id   AF-A0A562KMN2-F1
#
_cell.length_a   1.000
_cell.length_b   1.000
_cell.length_c   1.000
_cell.angle_alpha   90.00
_cell.angle_beta   90.00
_cell.angle_gamma   90.00
#
_symmetry.space_group_name_H-M   'P 1'
#
loop_
_entity.id
_entity.type
_entity.pdbx_description
1 polymer ?
#
loop_
_entity_poly.entity_id
_entity_poly.type
_entity_poly.pdbx_seq_one_letter_code
_entity_poly.pdbx_strand_id
1 'polypeptide(L)'
;MKYHDNTSFASDSIGIDIDLKKLKLLIPEIFSPIQEIKYKFKKWGFSTHIEVISEHVKYGDSQGAIVVKTNPLLIAAYNEDIDCIVMLVFEDKIQNKYNFKIQDRLVCVNTFADISQLQSDLIPGKNNSGMWTLVHPIIADLVSSDTTKIEKRKNEIGDKGYEYIWQLATDYLKLKKGVSRIGKPIYSDQVIPQYF
;
A
#
# COMPACT_ATOMS: atom_id res chain seq x y z
N MET A 1 -9.00 17.24 -13.10
CA MET A 1 -9.05 16.18 -14.12
C MET A 1 -8.87 14.89 -13.34
N LYS A 2 -9.87 13.99 -13.35
CA LYS A 2 -9.77 12.68 -12.70
C LYS A 2 -8.92 11.78 -13.62
N TYR A 3 -7.97 11.05 -13.07
CA TYR A 3 -7.00 10.30 -13.88
C TYR A 3 -7.42 8.85 -14.08
N HIS A 4 -8.30 8.34 -13.22
CA HIS A 4 -9.07 7.13 -13.49
C HIS A 4 -10.39 7.49 -14.19
N ASP A 5 -10.74 6.72 -15.20
CA ASP A 5 -12.00 6.80 -15.93
C ASP A 5 -13.18 6.95 -14.94
N ASN A 6 -14.17 7.78 -15.29
CA ASN A 6 -15.32 8.14 -14.43
C ASN A 6 -16.26 6.95 -14.10
N THR A 7 -15.87 5.72 -14.44
CA THR A 7 -16.73 4.53 -14.40
C THR A 7 -16.15 3.35 -13.64
N SER A 8 -14.87 3.36 -13.23
CA SER A 8 -14.24 2.21 -12.56
C SER A 8 -13.98 2.49 -11.08
N PHE A 9 -14.92 2.08 -10.22
CA PHE A 9 -14.60 1.79 -8.83
C PHE A 9 -13.96 0.41 -8.79
N ALA A 10 -12.91 0.20 -7.99
CA ALA A 10 -12.50 -1.16 -7.64
C ALA A 10 -13.67 -1.91 -6.99
N SER A 11 -13.73 -3.22 -7.20
CA SER A 11 -14.74 -4.11 -6.62
C SER A 11 -14.95 -3.85 -5.13
N ASP A 12 -13.84 -3.73 -4.38
CA ASP A 12 -13.85 -3.57 -2.93
C ASP A 12 -13.18 -2.26 -2.49
N SER A 13 -13.56 -1.11 -3.06
CA SER A 13 -13.07 0.19 -2.57
C SER A 13 -13.57 0.50 -1.13
N ILE A 14 -12.67 0.97 -0.27
CA ILE A 14 -13.01 1.33 1.13
C ILE A 14 -13.44 2.80 1.29
N GLY A 15 -13.12 3.66 0.31
CA GLY A 15 -13.55 5.05 0.28
C GLY A 15 -13.07 5.90 1.45
N ILE A 16 -11.82 5.74 1.89
CA ILE A 16 -11.22 6.53 2.98
C ILE A 16 -10.61 7.84 2.47
N ASP A 17 -10.55 8.84 3.33
CA ASP A 17 -9.85 10.10 3.04
C ASP A 17 -8.46 10.16 3.69
N ILE A 18 -7.54 10.92 3.10
CA ILE A 18 -6.17 11.06 3.59
C ILE A 18 -6.12 12.00 4.81
N ASP A 19 -5.36 11.59 5.83
CA ASP A 19 -4.85 12.48 6.86
C ASP A 19 -3.49 13.05 6.45
N LEU A 20 -3.45 14.35 6.15
CA LEU A 20 -2.24 15.02 5.67
C LEU A 20 -1.08 14.97 6.68
N LYS A 21 -1.34 14.90 7.99
CA LYS A 21 -0.27 14.79 8.99
C LYS A 21 0.36 13.41 8.94
N LYS A 22 -0.45 12.36 8.80
CA LYS A 22 0.03 10.99 8.62
C LYS A 22 0.79 10.85 7.28
N LEU A 23 0.24 11.39 6.20
CA LEU A 23 0.90 11.37 4.90
C LEU A 23 2.25 12.11 4.94
N LYS A 24 2.32 13.27 5.60
CA LYS A 24 3.57 14.03 5.76
C LYS A 24 4.61 13.29 6.59
N LEU A 25 4.20 12.48 7.57
CA LEU A 25 5.12 11.60 8.29
C LEU A 25 5.71 10.53 7.35
N LEU A 26 4.87 9.93 6.50
CA LEU A 26 5.27 8.84 5.61
C LEU A 26 6.15 9.32 4.44
N ILE A 27 5.81 10.47 3.86
CA ILE A 27 6.48 11.03 2.67
C ILE A 27 6.63 12.56 2.79
N PRO A 28 7.52 13.06 3.68
CA PRO A 28 7.69 14.50 3.88
C PRO A 28 8.17 15.25 2.63
N GLU A 29 8.86 14.58 1.71
CA GLU A 29 9.43 15.16 0.48
C GLU A 29 8.39 15.79 -0.46
N ILE A 30 7.14 15.30 -0.47
CA ILE A 30 6.05 15.91 -1.26
C ILE A 30 5.42 17.15 -0.59
N PHE A 31 5.88 17.51 0.62
CA PHE A 31 5.43 18.67 1.40
C PHE A 31 6.50 19.77 1.49
N SER A 32 7.40 19.87 0.51
CA SER A 32 8.36 20.99 0.47
C SER A 32 7.62 22.35 0.43
N PRO A 33 8.16 23.44 1.00
CA PRO A 33 7.48 24.74 1.03
C PRO A 33 7.02 25.23 -0.35
N ILE A 34 7.82 24.94 -1.39
CA ILE A 34 7.49 25.23 -2.79
C ILE A 34 6.29 24.39 -3.27
N GLN A 35 6.21 23.12 -2.88
CA GLN A 35 5.07 22.26 -3.19
C GLN A 35 3.82 22.59 -2.36
N GLU A 36 3.97 22.97 -1.09
CA GLU A 36 2.86 23.45 -0.25
C GLU A 36 2.26 24.75 -0.81
N ILE A 37 3.10 25.65 -1.33
CA ILE A 37 2.65 26.85 -2.06
C ILE A 37 1.89 26.44 -3.34
N LYS A 38 2.45 25.55 -4.18
CA LYS A 38 1.77 25.07 -5.40
C LYS A 38 0.43 24.40 -5.10
N TYR A 39 0.34 23.60 -4.03
CA TYR A 39 -0.90 22.96 -3.58
C TYR A 39 -1.96 23.99 -3.14
N LYS A 40 -1.56 25.11 -2.53
CA LYS A 40 -2.47 26.21 -2.19
C LYS A 40 -2.96 26.98 -3.42
N PHE A 41 -2.17 27.02 -4.50
CA PHE A 41 -2.48 27.72 -5.76
C PHE A 41 -3.03 26.79 -6.86
N LYS A 42 -3.82 25.77 -6.49
CA LYS A 42 -4.47 24.71 -7.31
C LYS A 42 -5.15 25.11 -8.64
N LYS A 43 -5.25 26.40 -9.00
CA LYS A 43 -5.90 26.90 -10.22
C LYS A 43 -5.20 26.56 -11.54
N TRP A 44 -4.03 25.90 -11.53
CA TRP A 44 -3.18 25.74 -12.72
C TRP A 44 -3.16 24.32 -13.34
N GLY A 45 -4.08 23.43 -12.96
CA GLY A 45 -4.32 22.20 -13.72
C GLY A 45 -3.28 21.07 -13.58
N PHE A 46 -2.34 21.16 -12.63
CA PHE A 46 -1.45 20.05 -12.28
C PHE A 46 -2.08 19.20 -11.18
N SER A 47 -2.22 17.88 -11.42
CA SER A 47 -2.50 16.95 -10.34
C SER A 47 -1.33 16.94 -9.37
N THR A 48 -1.63 17.11 -8.10
CA THR A 48 -0.60 17.03 -7.05
C THR A 48 -0.43 15.57 -6.63
N HIS A 49 0.77 15.18 -6.17
CA HIS A 49 0.97 13.82 -5.62
C HIS A 49 -0.08 13.47 -4.56
N ILE A 50 -0.52 14.45 -3.76
CA ILE A 50 -1.58 14.29 -2.77
C ILE A 50 -2.92 13.88 -3.42
N GLU A 51 -3.27 14.46 -4.57
CA GLU A 51 -4.51 14.11 -5.29
C GLU A 51 -4.45 12.70 -5.87
N VAL A 52 -3.31 12.29 -6.43
CA VAL A 52 -3.10 10.92 -6.93
C VAL A 52 -3.23 9.92 -5.78
N ILE A 53 -2.57 10.17 -4.66
CA ILE A 53 -2.66 9.30 -3.46
C ILE A 53 -4.10 9.31 -2.94
N SER A 54 -4.80 10.45 -2.97
CA SER A 54 -6.19 10.57 -2.51
C SER A 54 -7.13 9.74 -3.38
N GLU A 55 -6.97 9.82 -4.69
CA GLU A 55 -7.72 9.02 -5.66
C GLU A 55 -7.45 7.52 -5.44
N HIS A 56 -6.18 7.15 -5.26
CA HIS A 56 -5.76 5.77 -4.96
C HIS A 56 -6.43 5.23 -3.70
N VAL A 57 -6.33 5.90 -2.55
CA VAL A 57 -6.90 5.37 -1.30
C VAL A 57 -8.43 5.38 -1.30
N LYS A 58 -9.03 6.22 -2.14
CA LYS A 58 -10.48 6.37 -2.22
C LYS A 58 -11.13 5.33 -3.13
N TYR A 59 -10.50 5.01 -4.26
CA TYR A 59 -11.10 4.18 -5.30
C TYR A 59 -10.37 2.88 -5.59
N GLY A 60 -9.14 2.72 -5.10
CA GLY A 60 -8.38 1.49 -5.22
C GLY A 60 -9.00 0.35 -4.40
N ASP A 61 -8.48 -0.84 -4.65
CA ASP A 61 -9.01 -2.09 -4.10
C ASP A 61 -8.50 -2.33 -2.68
N SER A 62 -9.39 -2.49 -1.70
CA SER A 62 -9.00 -2.60 -0.29
C SER A 62 -8.82 -4.04 0.14
N GLN A 63 -7.62 -4.39 0.62
CA GLN A 63 -7.23 -5.76 0.95
C GLN A 63 -6.47 -5.81 2.27
N GLY A 64 -6.16 -7.03 2.74
CA GLY A 64 -5.44 -7.21 3.99
C GLY A 64 -3.96 -6.92 3.87
N ALA A 65 -3.38 -6.36 4.93
CA ALA A 65 -1.94 -6.27 5.10
C ALA A 65 -1.55 -6.72 6.51
N ILE A 66 -0.35 -7.27 6.68
CA ILE A 66 0.10 -7.78 7.97
C ILE A 66 1.54 -7.37 8.27
N VAL A 67 1.81 -7.03 9.52
CA VAL A 67 3.16 -6.72 9.99
C VAL A 67 3.98 -8.00 10.12
N VAL A 68 5.10 -8.07 9.39
CA VAL A 68 5.97 -9.25 9.31
C VAL A 68 7.18 -9.14 10.21
N LYS A 69 7.77 -7.95 10.30
CA LYS A 69 8.94 -7.65 11.11
C LYS A 69 8.86 -6.22 11.62
N THR A 70 9.44 -5.93 12.78
CA THR A 70 9.46 -4.59 13.38
C THR A 70 10.83 -3.91 13.33
N ASN A 71 11.89 -4.61 12.94
CA ASN A 71 13.23 -4.04 12.77
C ASN A 71 14.04 -4.74 11.64
N PRO A 72 14.11 -4.19 10.41
CA PRO A 72 13.32 -3.05 9.94
C PRO A 72 11.82 -3.37 9.92
N LEU A 73 10.97 -2.34 9.84
CA LEU A 73 9.52 -2.55 9.72
C LEU A 73 9.18 -3.10 8.34
N LEU A 74 8.67 -4.33 8.32
CA LEU A 74 8.18 -5.01 7.13
C LEU A 74 6.68 -5.25 7.23
N ILE A 75 5.95 -4.87 6.20
CA ILE A 75 4.50 -5.08 6.09
C ILE A 75 4.24 -5.79 4.76
N ALA A 76 3.60 -6.95 4.81
CA ALA A 76 3.14 -7.65 3.61
C ALA A 76 1.74 -7.16 3.25
N ALA A 77 1.60 -6.55 2.08
CA ALA A 77 0.31 -6.13 1.51
C ALA A 77 -0.18 -7.21 0.55
N TYR A 78 -1.37 -7.77 0.81
CA TYR A 78 -1.95 -8.79 -0.04
C TYR A 78 -2.47 -8.21 -1.35
N ASN A 79 -2.43 -9.02 -2.40
CA ASN A 79 -3.05 -8.75 -3.68
C ASN A 79 -3.84 -9.98 -4.14
N GLU A 80 -5.16 -9.86 -4.28
CA GLU A 80 -6.00 -11.01 -4.63
C GLU A 80 -5.89 -11.39 -6.11
N ASP A 81 -5.73 -10.41 -7.00
CA ASP A 81 -5.66 -10.65 -8.45
C ASP A 81 -4.47 -11.51 -8.83
N ILE A 82 -3.31 -11.27 -8.21
CA ILE A 82 -2.09 -12.08 -8.44
C ILE A 82 -1.97 -13.23 -7.42
N ASP A 83 -2.82 -13.23 -6.39
CA ASP A 83 -2.80 -14.17 -5.25
C ASP A 83 -1.42 -14.19 -4.57
N CYS A 84 -0.90 -13.00 -4.25
CA CYS A 84 0.45 -12.86 -3.71
C CYS A 84 0.53 -11.74 -2.67
N ILE A 85 1.73 -11.53 -2.12
CA ILE A 85 2.02 -10.37 -1.28
C ILE A 85 3.06 -9.47 -1.94
N VAL A 86 2.95 -8.19 -1.65
CA VAL A 86 4.01 -7.20 -1.86
C VAL A 86 4.65 -6.91 -0.50
N MET A 87 5.94 -7.24 -0.34
CA MET A 87 6.67 -6.98 0.90
C MET A 87 7.15 -5.52 0.92
N LEU A 88 6.61 -4.70 1.81
CA LEU A 88 6.97 -3.29 1.94
C LEU A 88 7.90 -3.07 3.13
N VAL A 89 8.91 -2.23 2.96
CA VAL A 89 9.79 -1.77 4.04
C VAL A 89 9.61 -0.29 4.32
N PHE A 90 9.62 0.04 5.60
CA PHE A 90 9.41 1.40 6.10
C PHE A 90 10.60 1.87 6.92
N GLU A 91 10.81 3.19 6.92
CA GLU A 91 11.79 3.85 7.79
C GLU A 91 11.44 3.64 9.28
N ASP A 92 12.45 3.48 10.14
CA ASP A 92 12.30 3.21 11.59
C ASP A 92 11.36 4.19 12.31
N LYS A 93 11.31 5.45 11.85
CA LYS A 93 10.41 6.48 12.40
C LYS A 93 8.94 6.05 12.36
N ILE A 94 8.54 5.23 11.39
CA ILE A 94 7.17 4.72 11.28
C ILE A 94 6.92 3.70 12.40
N GLN A 95 7.83 2.74 12.60
CA GLN A 95 7.74 1.80 13.71
C GLN A 95 7.76 2.52 15.06
N ASN A 96 8.64 3.51 15.24
CA ASN A 96 8.73 4.29 16.48
C ASN A 96 7.44 5.08 16.77
N LYS A 97 6.74 5.54 15.72
CA LYS A 97 5.49 6.29 15.87
C LYS A 97 4.30 5.40 16.23
N TYR A 98 4.17 4.26 15.55
CA TYR A 98 2.96 3.42 15.63
C TYR A 98 3.12 2.21 16.55
N ASN A 99 4.36 1.82 16.87
CA ASN A 99 4.71 0.71 17.75
C ASN A 99 3.99 -0.60 17.37
N PHE A 100 4.00 -0.92 16.08
CA PHE A 100 3.36 -2.14 15.58
C PHE A 100 4.01 -3.39 16.18
N LYS A 101 3.24 -4.46 16.26
CA LYS A 101 3.68 -5.80 16.64
C LYS A 101 3.62 -6.70 15.42
N ILE A 102 4.46 -7.74 15.43
CA ILE A 102 4.37 -8.82 14.43
C ILE A 102 2.95 -9.40 14.47
N GLN A 103 2.38 -9.64 13.29
CA GLN A 103 1.00 -10.06 13.04
C GLN A 103 -0.10 -9.01 13.29
N ASP A 104 0.25 -7.74 13.57
CA ASP A 104 -0.76 -6.68 13.56
C ASP A 104 -1.46 -6.63 12.20
N ARG A 105 -2.80 -6.63 12.25
CA ARG A 105 -3.70 -6.59 11.10
C ARG A 105 -3.87 -5.16 10.62
N LEU A 106 -3.62 -4.96 9.33
CA LEU A 106 -3.68 -3.69 8.64
C LEU A 106 -4.53 -3.84 7.37
N VAL A 107 -4.85 -2.71 6.74
CA VAL A 107 -5.50 -2.66 5.43
C VAL A 107 -4.56 -2.00 4.45
N CYS A 108 -4.42 -2.58 3.27
CA CYS A 108 -3.81 -1.92 2.12
C CYS A 108 -4.88 -1.55 1.09
N VAL A 109 -4.58 -0.54 0.28
CA VAL A 109 -5.35 -0.18 -0.91
C VAL A 109 -4.44 -0.34 -2.11
N ASN A 110 -4.84 -1.17 -3.06
CA ASN A 110 -4.08 -1.52 -4.24
C ASN A 110 -4.61 -0.77 -5.47
N THR A 111 -3.69 -0.27 -6.28
CA THR A 111 -3.97 0.07 -7.68
C THR A 111 -3.03 -0.70 -8.58
N PHE A 112 -3.40 -0.80 -9.85
CA PHE A 112 -2.80 -1.74 -10.77
C PHE A 112 -2.32 -1.04 -12.02
N ALA A 113 -1.31 -1.63 -12.65
CA ALA A 113 -0.91 -1.30 -14.00
C ALA A 113 -0.54 -2.58 -14.73
N ASP A 114 -0.70 -2.56 -16.05
CA ASP A 114 -0.18 -3.61 -16.91
C ASP A 114 1.12 -3.13 -17.55
N ILE A 115 2.18 -3.90 -17.33
CA ILE A 115 3.51 -3.75 -17.88
C ILE A 115 3.92 -5.04 -18.59
N SER A 116 4.96 -4.99 -19.42
CA SER A 116 5.33 -6.13 -20.27
C SER A 116 5.75 -7.40 -19.52
N GLN A 117 6.13 -7.29 -18.24
CA GLN A 117 6.59 -8.42 -17.44
C GLN A 117 6.14 -8.27 -15.99
N LEU A 118 5.76 -9.38 -15.36
CA LEU A 118 5.50 -9.44 -13.93
C LEU A 118 6.72 -8.93 -13.14
N GLN A 119 6.49 -8.05 -12.17
CA GLN A 119 7.58 -7.56 -11.34
C GLN A 119 8.30 -8.69 -10.60
N SER A 120 9.63 -8.61 -10.60
CA SER A 120 10.52 -9.70 -10.16
C SER A 120 10.38 -10.11 -8.69
N ASP A 121 9.79 -9.25 -7.86
CA ASP A 121 9.54 -9.53 -6.45
C ASP A 121 8.25 -10.33 -6.24
N LEU A 122 7.30 -10.30 -7.19
CA LEU A 122 6.03 -10.99 -7.07
C LEU A 122 6.19 -12.49 -7.30
N ILE A 123 5.51 -13.28 -6.47
CA ILE A 123 5.41 -14.73 -6.60
C ILE A 123 3.92 -15.04 -6.80
N PRO A 124 3.46 -15.28 -8.04
CA PRO A 124 2.06 -15.55 -8.30
C PRO A 124 1.57 -16.77 -7.53
N GLY A 125 0.41 -16.62 -6.90
CA GLY A 125 -0.28 -17.72 -6.25
C GLY A 125 -1.08 -18.55 -7.25
N LYS A 126 -1.78 -19.55 -6.71
CA LYS A 126 -2.59 -20.49 -7.49
C LYS A 126 -3.82 -19.84 -8.12
N ASN A 127 -4.29 -18.72 -7.56
CA ASN A 127 -5.48 -18.01 -8.02
C ASN A 127 -5.15 -16.79 -8.89
N ASN A 128 -3.91 -16.65 -9.38
CA ASN A 128 -3.51 -15.53 -10.24
C ASN A 128 -4.42 -15.41 -11.48
N SER A 129 -5.08 -14.27 -11.64
CA SER A 129 -5.96 -13.94 -12.77
C SER A 129 -5.19 -13.73 -14.08
N GLY A 130 -3.91 -13.37 -13.99
CA GLY A 130 -3.06 -13.04 -15.13
C GLY A 130 -3.37 -11.68 -15.78
N MET A 131 -4.25 -10.88 -15.17
CA MET A 131 -4.65 -9.58 -15.73
C MET A 131 -3.66 -8.45 -15.44
N TRP A 132 -2.96 -8.52 -14.31
CA TRP A 132 -2.08 -7.46 -13.84
C TRP A 132 -0.68 -7.97 -13.59
N THR A 133 0.30 -7.12 -13.89
CA THR A 133 1.74 -7.44 -13.80
C THR A 133 2.49 -6.49 -12.86
N LEU A 134 1.85 -5.39 -12.45
CA LEU A 134 2.33 -4.39 -11.50
C LEU A 134 1.21 -3.97 -10.53
N VAL A 135 1.54 -3.92 -9.24
CA VAL A 135 0.65 -3.54 -8.14
C VAL A 135 1.29 -2.42 -7.33
N HIS A 136 0.52 -1.43 -6.93
CA HIS A 136 0.93 -0.32 -6.06
C HIS A 136 0.12 -0.36 -4.76
N PRO A 137 0.65 -0.94 -3.69
CA PRO A 137 -0.02 -0.94 -2.39
C PRO A 137 0.21 0.38 -1.63
N ILE A 138 -0.81 0.86 -0.93
CA ILE A 138 -0.71 1.90 0.10
C ILE A 138 -1.35 1.36 1.39
N ILE A 139 -0.65 1.43 2.52
CA ILE A 139 -1.19 1.01 3.81
C ILE A 139 -2.16 2.08 4.36
N ALA A 140 -3.45 1.78 4.38
CA ALA A 140 -4.53 2.67 4.81
C ALA A 140 -4.30 3.21 6.23
N ASP A 141 -3.90 2.35 7.16
CA ASP A 141 -3.61 2.68 8.56
C ASP A 141 -2.56 3.80 8.72
N LEU A 142 -1.64 3.90 7.76
CA LEU A 142 -0.54 4.87 7.73
C LEU A 142 -0.87 6.18 7.03
N VAL A 143 -2.00 6.27 6.30
CA VAL A 143 -2.34 7.46 5.50
C VAL A 143 -3.72 8.05 5.80
N SER A 144 -4.58 7.33 6.50
CA SER A 144 -5.94 7.78 6.84
C SER A 144 -6.20 7.75 8.35
N SER A 145 -7.12 8.61 8.80
CA SER A 145 -7.64 8.62 10.18
C SER A 145 -9.07 8.08 10.28
N ASP A 146 -9.62 7.52 9.19
CA ASP A 146 -10.94 6.86 9.14
C ASP A 146 -10.90 5.48 9.81
N THR A 147 -10.57 5.44 11.10
CA THR A 147 -10.37 4.18 11.85
C THR A 147 -11.59 3.28 11.81
N THR A 148 -12.81 3.83 11.83
CA THR A 148 -14.05 3.04 11.76
C THR A 148 -14.16 2.23 10.47
N LYS A 149 -13.84 2.84 9.31
CA LYS A 149 -13.88 2.13 8.02
C LYS A 149 -12.80 1.08 7.94
N ILE A 150 -11.59 1.43 8.38
CA ILE A 150 -10.43 0.53 8.40
C ILE A 150 -10.71 -0.69 9.27
N GLU A 151 -11.16 -0.51 10.51
CA GLU A 151 -11.50 -1.62 11.41
C GLU A 151 -12.65 -2.47 10.88
N LYS A 152 -13.66 -1.85 10.25
CA LYS A 152 -14.71 -2.61 9.56
C LYS A 152 -14.13 -3.52 8.47
N ARG A 153 -13.24 -3.00 7.61
CA ARG A 153 -12.61 -3.79 6.54
C ARG A 153 -11.72 -4.92 7.09
N LYS A 154 -10.97 -4.67 8.18
CA LYS A 154 -10.22 -5.74 8.89
C LYS A 154 -11.15 -6.87 9.34
N ASN A 155 -12.32 -6.53 9.89
CA ASN A 155 -13.29 -7.52 10.32
C ASN A 155 -13.92 -8.29 9.16
N GLU A 156 -14.16 -7.63 8.02
CA GLU A 156 -14.67 -8.28 6.79
C GLU A 156 -13.65 -9.27 6.20
N ILE A 157 -12.36 -8.93 6.22
CA ILE A 157 -11.28 -9.85 5.81
C ILE A 157 -11.22 -11.06 6.74
N GLY A 158 -11.40 -10.83 8.04
CA GLY A 158 -11.53 -11.87 9.06
C GLY A 158 -10.24 -12.67 9.32
N ASP A 159 -10.29 -13.54 10.32
CA ASP A 159 -9.12 -14.29 10.81
C ASP A 159 -8.48 -15.14 9.70
N LYS A 160 -9.29 -15.88 8.95
CA LYS A 160 -8.82 -16.76 7.87
C LYS A 160 -8.11 -15.99 6.76
N GLY A 161 -8.58 -14.78 6.44
CA GLY A 161 -7.92 -13.92 5.47
C GLY A 161 -6.52 -13.54 5.93
N TYR A 162 -6.39 -13.07 7.17
CA TYR A 162 -5.08 -12.70 7.72
C TYR A 162 -4.14 -13.89 7.96
N GLU A 163 -4.67 -15.07 8.33
CA GLU A 163 -3.90 -16.32 8.40
C GLU A 163 -3.32 -16.70 7.03
N TYR A 164 -4.10 -16.55 5.96
CA TYR A 164 -3.64 -16.81 4.61
C TYR A 164 -2.54 -15.83 4.19
N ILE A 165 -2.74 -14.53 4.44
CA ILE A 165 -1.74 -13.49 4.15
C ILE A 165 -0.45 -13.74 4.93
N TRP A 166 -0.56 -14.16 6.20
CA TRP A 166 0.59 -14.55 7.01
C TRP A 166 1.34 -15.72 6.40
N GLN A 167 0.64 -16.77 5.96
CA GLN A 167 1.25 -17.91 5.30
C GLN A 167 2.04 -17.48 4.05
N LEU A 168 1.43 -16.69 3.17
CA LEU A 168 2.09 -16.14 1.97
C LEU A 168 3.33 -15.33 2.35
N ALA A 169 3.25 -14.47 3.37
CA ALA A 169 4.38 -13.67 3.82
C ALA A 169 5.54 -14.54 4.36
N THR A 170 5.23 -15.60 5.11
CA THR A 170 6.26 -16.52 5.62
C THR A 170 6.94 -17.32 4.52
N ASP A 171 6.20 -17.72 3.48
CA ASP A 171 6.76 -18.43 2.34
C ASP A 171 7.56 -17.49 1.44
N TYR A 172 7.09 -16.25 1.27
CA TYR A 172 7.84 -15.19 0.59
C TYR A 172 9.22 -15.00 1.22
N LEU A 173 9.32 -14.90 2.54
CA LEU A 173 10.61 -14.73 3.22
C LEU A 173 11.60 -15.88 2.99
N LYS A 174 11.11 -17.09 2.75
CA LYS A 174 11.94 -18.26 2.41
C LYS A 174 12.43 -18.20 0.96
N LEU A 175 11.57 -17.75 0.05
CA LEU A 175 11.83 -17.78 -1.41
C LEU A 175 12.55 -16.51 -1.93
N LYS A 176 12.25 -15.35 -1.34
CA LYS A 176 12.71 -14.02 -1.76
C LYS A 176 13.39 -13.29 -0.60
N LYS A 177 14.40 -13.93 -0.02
CA LYS A 177 15.13 -13.37 1.12
C LYS A 177 15.76 -12.03 0.75
N GLY A 178 15.46 -11.00 1.53
CA GLY A 178 16.02 -9.67 1.32
C GLY A 178 15.48 -8.96 0.09
N VAL A 179 14.26 -9.25 -0.34
CA VAL A 179 13.58 -8.47 -1.40
C VAL A 179 12.36 -7.79 -0.80
N SER A 180 12.19 -6.51 -1.10
CA SER A 180 11.05 -5.70 -0.64
C SER A 180 10.88 -4.49 -1.55
N ARG A 181 9.83 -3.72 -1.34
CA ARG A 181 9.66 -2.40 -1.96
C ARG A 181 9.62 -1.29 -0.93
N ILE A 182 9.84 -0.07 -1.37
CA ILE A 182 9.74 1.10 -0.51
C ILE A 182 8.26 1.31 -0.13
N GLY A 183 7.96 1.32 1.17
CA GLY A 183 6.60 1.50 1.70
C GLY A 183 6.01 2.91 1.54
N LYS A 184 6.61 3.78 0.72
CA LYS A 184 6.12 5.13 0.45
C LYS A 184 5.12 5.09 -0.70
N PRO A 185 3.98 5.81 -0.63
CA PRO A 185 2.90 5.71 -1.62
C PRO A 185 3.30 5.87 -3.09
N ILE A 186 4.25 6.78 -3.40
CA ILE A 186 4.68 7.05 -4.78
C ILE A 186 5.86 6.19 -5.25
N TYR A 187 6.37 5.32 -4.38
CA TYR A 187 7.53 4.47 -4.62
C TYR A 187 7.24 2.99 -4.32
N SER A 188 5.96 2.62 -4.19
CA SER A 188 5.53 1.27 -3.81
C SER A 188 5.65 0.24 -4.94
N ASP A 189 6.15 0.66 -6.10
CA ASP A 189 6.61 -0.16 -7.23
C ASP A 189 8.12 -0.40 -7.23
N GLN A 190 8.89 0.36 -6.45
CA GLN A 190 10.35 0.29 -6.45
C GLN A 190 10.85 -0.88 -5.61
N VAL A 191 11.30 -1.93 -6.28
CA VAL A 191 11.92 -3.10 -5.66
C VAL A 191 13.36 -2.77 -5.23
N ILE A 192 13.68 -3.08 -3.98
CA ILE A 192 15.01 -2.90 -3.39
C ILE A 192 15.51 -4.19 -2.73
N PRO A 193 16.79 -4.56 -2.92
CA PRO A 193 17.42 -5.57 -2.11
C PRO A 193 17.66 -5.03 -0.70
N GLN A 194 17.25 -5.78 0.32
CA GLN A 194 17.63 -5.58 1.70
C GLN A 194 18.87 -6.40 2.00
N TYR A 195 19.96 -5.69 2.27
CA TYR A 195 21.15 -6.27 2.86
C TYR A 195 20.86 -6.47 4.35
N PHE A 196 20.54 -7.71 4.73
CA PHE A 196 20.41 -8.14 6.13
C PHE A 196 21.76 -8.54 6.71
#